data_AF-A0A1Z8YV69-F1
#
_entry.id   AF-A0A1Z8YV69-F1
#
_cell.length_a   1.000
_cell.length_b   1.000
_cell.length_c   1.000
_cell.angle_alpha   90.00
_cell.angle_beta   90.00
_cell.angle_gamma   90.00
#
_symmetry.space_group_name_H-M   'P 1'
#
loop_
_entity.id
_entity.type
_entity.pdbx_description
1 polymer ?
#
loop_
_entity_poly.entity_id
_entity_poly.type
_entity_poly.pdbx_seq_one_letter_code
_entity_poly.pdbx_strand_id
1 'polypeptide(L)'
;MSEVFFFIGCELVAIGGITKMLSPMHTSKAWGLLGYPVSIGFVRVLGFSELVSALSATVIGGFFLPLIMGGWYAVFFLVTYRLYRSSNEVPCGCFGTSSAPTSLRHIVMNLFFLIICFISTDTRGLAEAIKSSRLNAILYLLIILTGAVLSFFFATTTSNKLKIPKNSQ
;
A
#
# COMPACT_ATOMS: atom_id res chain seq x y z
N MET A 1 7.60 4.62 -17.66
CA MET A 1 6.45 3.77 -17.24
C MET A 1 6.49 3.46 -15.75
N SER A 2 7.64 3.08 -15.18
CA SER A 2 7.81 2.84 -13.74
C SER A 2 7.35 4.00 -12.86
N GLU A 3 7.59 5.24 -13.28
CA GLU A 3 7.18 6.46 -12.55
C GLU A 3 5.67 6.52 -12.27
N VAL A 4 4.83 6.12 -13.23
CA VAL A 4 3.36 6.12 -13.07
C VAL A 4 2.96 5.17 -11.96
N PHE A 5 3.49 3.95 -11.99
CA PHE A 5 3.22 2.95 -10.96
C PHE A 5 3.80 3.37 -9.60
N PHE A 6 4.92 4.09 -9.60
CA PHE A 6 5.50 4.64 -8.39
C PHE A 6 4.57 5.66 -7.73
N PHE A 7 4.01 6.60 -8.49
CA PHE A 7 3.05 7.58 -7.96
C PHE A 7 1.73 6.95 -7.51
N ILE A 8 1.23 5.94 -8.25
CA ILE A 8 0.09 5.13 -7.80
C ILE A 8 0.40 4.49 -6.43
N GLY A 9 1.63 3.96 -6.27
CA GLY A 9 2.05 3.38 -5.01
C GLY A 9 2.14 4.41 -3.87
N CYS A 10 2.65 5.61 -4.15
CA CYS A 10 2.65 6.70 -3.20
C CYS A 10 1.24 7.06 -2.74
N GLU A 11 0.28 7.15 -3.66
CA GLU A 11 -1.11 7.45 -3.32
C GLU A 11 -1.74 6.35 -2.44
N LEU A 12 -1.48 5.07 -2.76
CA LEU A 12 -1.95 3.94 -1.94
C LEU A 12 -1.39 3.98 -0.51
N VAL A 13 -0.10 4.32 -0.36
CA VAL A 13 0.54 4.47 0.95
C VAL A 13 -0.02 5.69 1.69
N ALA A 14 -0.27 6.81 1.01
CA ALA A 14 -0.91 7.98 1.60
C ALA A 14 -2.32 7.67 2.11
N ILE A 15 -3.14 6.97 1.30
CA ILE A 15 -4.47 6.50 1.69
C ILE A 15 -4.35 5.57 2.91
N GLY A 16 -3.42 4.61 2.87
CA GLY A 16 -3.14 3.71 3.99
C GLY A 16 -2.72 4.45 5.27
N GLY A 17 -1.94 5.51 5.14
CA GLY A 17 -1.51 6.35 6.26
C GLY A 17 -2.68 7.09 6.89
N ILE A 18 -3.50 7.76 6.06
CA ILE A 18 -4.71 8.46 6.48
C ILE A 18 -5.67 7.50 7.19
N THR A 19 -5.93 6.32 6.62
CA THR A 19 -6.84 5.35 7.22
C THR A 19 -6.30 4.77 8.51
N LYS A 20 -4.98 4.57 8.67
CA LYS A 20 -4.37 4.18 9.95
C LYS A 20 -4.49 5.26 11.02
N MET A 21 -4.41 6.54 10.64
CA MET A 21 -4.60 7.65 11.57
C MET A 21 -6.04 7.75 12.07
N LEU A 22 -7.01 7.60 11.15
CA LEU A 22 -8.44 7.69 11.43
C LEU A 22 -9.01 6.43 12.11
N SER A 23 -8.62 5.24 11.64
CA SER A 23 -9.15 3.93 12.05
C SER A 23 -8.03 2.95 12.45
N PRO A 24 -7.24 3.25 13.51
CA PRO A 24 -6.05 2.48 13.88
C PRO A 24 -6.33 1.06 14.41
N MET A 25 -7.58 0.77 14.80
CA MET A 25 -7.94 -0.46 15.51
C MET A 25 -7.73 -1.72 14.66
N HIS A 26 -7.92 -1.66 13.35
CA HIS A 26 -7.71 -2.81 12.46
C HIS A 26 -6.23 -3.20 12.37
N THR A 27 -5.34 -2.21 12.23
CA THR A 27 -3.90 -2.44 12.20
C THR A 27 -3.39 -2.93 13.54
N SER A 28 -3.83 -2.33 14.66
CA SER A 28 -3.44 -2.78 16.00
C SER A 28 -3.84 -4.25 16.26
N LYS A 29 -5.07 -4.64 15.88
CA LYS A 29 -5.53 -6.04 15.96
C LYS A 29 -4.71 -6.98 15.09
N ALA A 30 -4.42 -6.60 13.84
CA ALA A 30 -3.61 -7.41 12.93
C ALA A 30 -2.19 -7.66 13.47
N TRP A 31 -1.57 -6.64 14.06
CA TRP A 31 -0.26 -6.76 14.71
C TRP A 31 -0.32 -7.62 15.98
N GLY A 32 -1.38 -7.49 16.79
CA GLY A 32 -1.61 -8.36 17.95
C GLY A 32 -1.69 -9.84 17.58
N LEU A 33 -2.33 -10.17 16.45
CA LEU A 33 -2.42 -11.55 15.94
C LEU A 33 -1.07 -12.09 15.45
N LEU A 34 -0.13 -11.22 15.11
CA LEU A 34 1.25 -11.58 14.79
C LEU A 34 2.14 -11.70 16.02
N GLY A 35 1.60 -11.54 17.23
CA GLY A 35 2.33 -11.58 18.50
C GLY A 35 2.98 -10.25 18.90
N TYR A 36 2.67 -9.15 18.20
CA TYR A 36 3.21 -7.82 18.48
C TYR A 36 2.08 -6.88 18.90
N PRO A 37 1.66 -6.87 20.18
CA PRO A 37 0.64 -5.95 20.64
C PRO A 37 1.16 -4.51 20.55
N VAL A 38 0.65 -3.75 19.58
CA VAL A 38 1.01 -2.34 19.38
C VAL A 38 -0.11 -1.43 19.86
N SER A 39 0.28 -0.31 20.49
CA SER A 39 -0.68 0.69 20.95
C SER A 39 -1.32 1.43 19.78
N ILE A 40 -2.52 1.99 20.01
CA ILE A 40 -3.21 2.84 19.03
C ILE A 40 -2.35 4.07 18.67
N GLY A 41 -1.64 4.64 19.64
CA GLY A 41 -0.73 5.76 19.42
C GLY A 41 0.38 5.40 18.43
N PHE A 42 0.98 4.22 18.58
CA PHE A 42 2.01 3.74 17.66
C PHE A 42 1.47 3.60 16.22
N VAL A 43 0.28 3.03 16.04
CA VAL A 43 -0.35 2.91 14.71
C VAL A 43 -0.61 4.28 14.07
N ARG A 44 -1.01 5.28 14.85
CA ARG A 44 -1.21 6.65 14.34
C ARG A 44 0.10 7.30 13.91
N VAL A 45 1.18 7.13 14.68
CA VAL A 45 2.52 7.61 14.31
C VAL A 45 3.03 6.91 13.05
N LEU A 46 2.77 5.62 12.92
CA LEU A 46 3.08 4.85 11.73
C LEU A 46 2.33 5.40 10.50
N GLY A 47 1.01 5.61 10.62
CA GLY A 47 0.20 6.17 9.55
C GLY A 47 0.61 7.60 9.16
N PHE A 48 1.01 8.42 10.13
CA PHE A 48 1.56 9.74 9.87
C PHE A 48 2.89 9.66 9.10
N SER A 49 3.78 8.73 9.48
CA SER A 49 5.05 8.51 8.78
C SER A 49 4.83 8.05 7.34
N GLU A 50 3.87 7.14 7.11
CA GLU A 50 3.46 6.71 5.77
C GLU A 50 2.96 7.89 4.92
N LEU A 51 2.07 8.72 5.49
CA LEU A 51 1.54 9.89 4.79
C LEU A 51 2.63 10.91 4.42
N VAL A 52 3.47 11.28 5.38
CA VAL A 52 4.54 12.26 5.16
C VAL A 52 5.54 11.76 4.12
N SER A 53 5.95 10.49 4.21
CA SER A 53 6.88 9.91 3.24
C SER A 53 6.28 9.81 1.83
N ALA A 54 5.01 9.42 1.69
CA ALA A 54 4.31 9.39 0.40
C ALA A 54 4.17 10.77 -0.24
N LEU A 55 3.79 11.78 0.53
CA LEU A 55 3.70 13.17 0.05
C LEU A 55 5.07 13.70 -0.37
N SER A 56 6.09 13.45 0.46
CA SER A 56 7.47 13.85 0.14
C SER A 56 7.94 13.18 -1.14
N ALA A 57 7.75 11.86 -1.28
CA ALA A 57 8.12 11.09 -2.46
C ALA A 57 7.42 11.58 -3.73
N THR A 58 6.16 11.98 -3.61
CA THR A 58 5.37 12.51 -4.72
C THR A 58 5.88 13.87 -5.19
N VAL A 59 6.17 14.78 -4.25
CA VAL A 59 6.54 16.17 -4.56
C VAL A 59 8.01 16.29 -4.97
N ILE A 60 8.91 15.65 -4.24
CA ILE A 60 10.36 15.86 -4.35
C ILE A 60 10.98 14.84 -5.31
N GLY A 61 10.56 13.57 -5.25
CA GLY A 61 11.23 12.48 -5.97
C GLY A 61 12.68 12.26 -5.51
N GLY A 62 13.53 11.80 -6.43
CA GLY A 62 14.96 11.55 -6.22
C GLY A 62 15.28 10.11 -5.79
N PHE A 63 16.50 9.89 -5.32
CA PHE A 63 17.03 8.55 -5.05
C PHE A 63 16.55 7.93 -3.74
N PHE A 64 16.47 8.73 -2.67
CA PHE A 64 16.20 8.21 -1.33
C PHE A 64 14.71 7.93 -1.06
N LEU A 65 13.81 8.72 -1.61
CA LEU A 65 12.38 8.60 -1.33
C LEU A 65 11.77 7.30 -1.89
N PRO A 66 12.10 6.85 -3.11
CA PRO A 66 11.68 5.54 -3.59
C PRO A 66 12.15 4.39 -2.70
N LEU A 67 13.34 4.47 -2.10
CA LEU A 67 13.81 3.44 -1.15
C LEU A 67 12.98 3.41 0.13
N ILE A 68 12.58 4.57 0.66
CA ILE A 68 11.69 4.66 1.82
C ILE A 68 10.33 4.05 1.49
N MET A 69 9.77 4.39 0.33
CA MET A 69 8.52 3.81 -0.16
C MET A 69 8.62 2.28 -0.34
N GLY A 70 9.74 1.80 -0.88
CA GLY A 70 10.07 0.38 -0.94
C GLY A 70 10.09 -0.25 0.46
N GLY A 71 10.67 0.43 1.45
CA GLY A 71 10.63 0.01 2.85
C GLY A 71 9.21 -0.23 3.37
N TRP A 72 8.28 0.69 3.11
CA TRP A 72 6.86 0.52 3.48
C TRP A 72 6.23 -0.69 2.80
N TYR A 73 6.43 -0.84 1.49
CA TYR A 73 5.90 -1.98 0.74
C TYR A 73 6.52 -3.31 1.18
N ALA A 74 7.78 -3.32 1.60
CA ALA A 74 8.42 -4.50 2.19
C ALA A 74 7.75 -4.89 3.52
N VAL A 75 7.47 -3.91 4.39
CA VAL A 75 6.73 -4.14 5.64
C VAL A 75 5.34 -4.68 5.33
N PHE A 76 4.61 -4.07 4.40
CA PHE A 76 3.27 -4.53 4.02
C PHE A 76 3.30 -5.94 3.43
N PHE A 77 4.28 -6.25 2.58
CA PHE A 77 4.48 -7.59 2.02
C PHE A 77 4.74 -8.63 3.11
N LEU A 78 5.64 -8.35 4.06
CA LEU A 78 5.97 -9.27 5.14
C LEU A 78 4.77 -9.51 6.07
N VAL A 79 4.04 -8.44 6.42
CA VAL A 79 2.83 -8.54 7.25
C VAL A 79 1.75 -9.36 6.55
N THR A 80 1.46 -9.09 5.28
CA THR A 80 0.44 -9.85 4.54
C THR A 80 0.86 -11.30 4.31
N TYR A 81 2.15 -11.57 4.04
CA TYR A 81 2.67 -12.93 3.90
C TYR A 81 2.55 -13.73 5.20
N ARG A 82 2.90 -13.14 6.34
CA ARG A 82 2.76 -13.80 7.66
C ARG A 82 1.30 -14.05 8.02
N LEU A 83 0.42 -13.07 7.80
CA LEU A 83 -1.02 -13.24 8.06
C LEU A 83 -1.63 -14.32 7.16
N TYR A 84 -1.29 -14.34 5.87
CA TYR A 84 -1.75 -15.38 4.94
C TYR A 84 -1.34 -16.79 5.38
N ARG A 85 -0.14 -16.94 5.98
CA ARG A 85 0.33 -18.22 6.51
C ARG A 85 -0.33 -18.62 7.83
N SER A 86 -0.94 -17.68 8.56
CA SER A 86 -1.47 -17.91 9.91
C SER A 86 -2.83 -18.64 9.96
N SER A 87 -3.36 -19.11 8.84
CA SER A 87 -4.63 -19.87 8.69
C SER A 87 -5.91 -19.14 9.14
N ASN A 88 -5.80 -18.00 9.81
CA ASN A 88 -6.94 -17.24 10.29
C ASN A 88 -7.43 -16.30 9.17
N GLU A 89 -8.73 -16.30 8.90
CA GLU A 89 -9.39 -15.35 7.99
C GLU A 89 -9.39 -13.94 8.62
N VAL A 90 -8.21 -13.31 8.62
CA VAL A 90 -7.96 -12.06 9.32
C VAL A 90 -7.76 -10.94 8.30
N PRO A 91 -8.41 -9.79 8.51
CA PRO A 91 -8.18 -8.61 7.68
C PRO A 91 -6.74 -8.12 7.83
N CYS A 92 -6.10 -7.80 6.70
CA CYS A 92 -4.67 -7.46 6.69
C CYS A 92 -4.33 -6.17 7.46
N GLY A 93 -5.32 -5.29 7.68
CA GLY A 93 -5.15 -4.02 8.38
C GLY A 93 -4.20 -3.02 7.70
N CYS A 94 -3.63 -3.36 6.53
CA CYS A 94 -2.59 -2.57 5.86
C CYS A 94 -3.12 -1.25 5.30
N PHE A 95 -4.40 -1.22 4.89
CA PHE A 95 -5.10 -0.02 4.41
C PHE A 95 -6.13 0.51 5.42
N GLY A 96 -6.07 0.11 6.69
CA GLY A 96 -6.88 0.66 7.79
C GLY A 96 -8.40 0.40 7.75
N THR A 97 -8.97 -0.04 6.64
CA THR A 97 -10.45 -0.16 6.47
C THR A 97 -10.93 -1.50 5.93
N SER A 98 -10.04 -2.33 5.37
CA SER A 98 -10.47 -3.55 4.68
C SER A 98 -10.79 -4.66 5.69
N SER A 99 -12.06 -5.02 5.80
CA SER A 99 -12.54 -6.26 6.42
C SER A 99 -12.25 -7.49 5.54
N ALA A 100 -11.74 -7.29 4.32
CA ALA A 100 -11.48 -8.38 3.39
C ALA A 100 -10.35 -9.28 3.94
N PRO A 101 -10.52 -10.62 3.89
CA PRO A 101 -9.51 -11.54 4.35
C PRO A 101 -8.22 -11.37 3.55
N THR A 102 -7.09 -11.48 4.25
CA THR A 102 -5.76 -11.44 3.62
C THR A 102 -5.67 -12.53 2.54
N SER A 103 -5.21 -12.17 1.34
CA SER A 103 -5.18 -13.06 0.18
C SER A 103 -3.89 -12.91 -0.61
N LEU A 104 -3.61 -13.89 -1.49
CA LEU A 104 -2.43 -13.88 -2.37
C LEU A 104 -2.34 -12.59 -3.21
N ARG A 105 -3.49 -11.98 -3.55
CA ARG A 105 -3.54 -10.69 -4.28
C ARG A 105 -2.81 -9.58 -3.54
N HIS A 106 -2.94 -9.51 -2.21
CA HIS A 106 -2.25 -8.50 -1.40
C HIS A 106 -0.74 -8.70 -1.43
N ILE A 107 -0.29 -9.95 -1.36
CA ILE A 107 1.13 -10.31 -1.38
C ILE A 107 1.74 -9.91 -2.73
N VAL A 108 1.10 -10.30 -3.84
CA VAL A 108 1.57 -9.97 -5.19
C VAL A 108 1.58 -8.46 -5.43
N MET A 109 0.53 -7.75 -4.99
CA MET A 109 0.45 -6.30 -5.15
C MET A 109 1.55 -5.57 -4.35
N ASN A 110 1.76 -5.93 -3.09
CA ASN A 110 2.82 -5.33 -2.28
C ASN A 110 4.21 -5.62 -2.85
N LEU A 111 4.43 -6.84 -3.35
CA LEU A 111 5.69 -7.21 -4.02
C LEU A 111 5.90 -6.44 -5.32
N PHE A 112 4.84 -6.25 -6.11
CA PHE A 112 4.90 -5.47 -7.34
C PHE A 112 5.33 -4.03 -7.04
N PHE A 113 4.65 -3.34 -6.12
CA PHE A 113 5.01 -1.96 -5.78
C PHE A 113 6.38 -1.86 -5.10
N LEU A 114 6.78 -2.87 -4.32
CA LEU A 114 8.14 -2.97 -3.79
C LEU A 114 9.19 -2.94 -4.91
N ILE A 115 9.02 -3.76 -5.94
CA ILE A 115 9.93 -3.81 -7.09
C ILE A 115 9.91 -2.48 -7.84
N ILE A 116 8.71 -1.91 -8.08
CA ILE A 116 8.56 -0.61 -8.73
C ILE A 116 9.33 0.48 -7.97
N CYS A 117 9.27 0.50 -6.65
CA CYS A 117 10.01 1.47 -5.83
C CYS A 117 11.54 1.36 -6.04
N PHE A 118 12.10 0.15 -6.07
CA PHE A 118 13.54 -0.04 -6.27
C PHE A 118 14.03 0.34 -7.66
N ILE A 119 13.23 0.10 -8.70
CA ILE A 119 13.60 0.50 -10.07
C ILE A 119 13.34 1.99 -10.36
N SER A 120 12.61 2.68 -9.49
CA SER A 120 12.22 4.09 -9.69
C SER A 120 13.16 5.06 -8.96
N THR A 121 14.39 4.66 -8.63
CA THR A 121 15.37 5.48 -7.89
C THR A 121 15.86 6.74 -8.62
N ASP A 122 15.49 6.95 -9.88
CA ASP A 122 15.77 8.19 -10.63
C ASP A 122 14.48 8.97 -10.97
N THR A 123 13.40 8.76 -10.20
CA THR A 123 12.13 9.48 -10.44
C THR A 123 12.26 10.95 -10.13
N ARG A 124 11.84 11.78 -11.07
CA ARG A 124 11.68 13.23 -10.85
C ARG A 124 10.35 13.51 -10.16
N GLY A 125 10.31 14.55 -9.34
CA GLY A 125 9.10 14.94 -8.63
C GLY A 125 7.93 15.22 -9.57
N LEU A 126 6.70 15.00 -9.09
CA LEU A 126 5.47 15.12 -9.90
C LEU A 126 5.33 16.51 -10.56
N ALA A 127 5.81 17.56 -9.90
CA ALA A 127 5.78 18.93 -10.42
C ALA A 127 6.59 19.09 -11.72
N GLU A 128 7.70 18.38 -11.85
CA GLU A 128 8.54 18.40 -13.06
C GLU A 128 7.90 17.58 -14.18
N ALA A 129 7.27 16.45 -13.85
CA ALA A 129 6.54 15.62 -14.81
C ALA A 129 5.39 16.39 -15.49
N ILE A 130 4.66 17.19 -14.72
CA ILE A 130 3.50 17.99 -15.16
C ILE A 130 3.89 19.16 -16.09
N LYS A 131 5.11 19.68 -15.98
CA LYS A 131 5.54 20.90 -16.69
C LYS A 131 5.69 20.71 -18.21
N SER A 132 5.68 19.47 -18.70
CA SER A 132 6.00 19.12 -20.09
C SER A 132 4.86 19.35 -21.10
N SER A 133 3.57 19.35 -20.70
CA SER A 133 2.42 19.68 -21.56
C SER A 133 1.10 19.67 -20.77
N ARG A 134 0.24 20.68 -20.94
CA ARG A 134 -1.00 20.88 -20.15
C ARG A 134 -2.03 19.76 -20.33
N LEU A 135 -2.15 19.23 -21.56
CA LEU A 135 -3.07 18.12 -21.86
C LEU A 135 -2.52 16.78 -21.32
N ASN A 136 -1.21 16.59 -21.42
CA ASN A 136 -0.55 15.38 -20.91
C ASN A 136 -0.59 15.33 -19.39
N ALA A 137 -0.55 16.48 -18.71
CA ALA A 137 -0.65 16.56 -17.25
C ALA A 137 -2.01 16.05 -16.72
N ILE A 138 -3.12 16.47 -17.34
CA ILE A 138 -4.46 16.02 -16.91
C ILE A 138 -4.62 14.51 -17.10
N LEU A 139 -4.21 13.99 -18.28
CA LEU A 139 -4.24 12.55 -18.54
C LEU A 139 -3.35 11.78 -17.57
N TYR A 140 -2.16 12.30 -17.26
CA TYR A 140 -1.23 11.70 -16.31
C TYR A 140 -1.83 11.61 -14.89
N LEU A 141 -2.43 12.70 -14.41
CA LEU A 141 -3.12 12.74 -13.12
C LEU A 141 -4.32 11.80 -13.08
N LEU A 142 -5.11 11.74 -14.16
CA LEU A 142 -6.24 10.81 -14.26
C LEU A 142 -5.78 9.35 -14.21
N ILE A 143 -4.66 9.01 -14.87
CA ILE A 143 -4.10 7.66 -14.82
C ILE A 143 -3.64 7.30 -13.40
N ILE A 144 -2.98 8.23 -12.70
CA ILE A 144 -2.54 7.99 -11.31
C ILE A 144 -3.74 7.77 -10.39
N LEU A 145 -4.70 8.71 -10.38
CA LEU A 145 -5.92 8.62 -9.57
C LEU A 145 -6.71 7.35 -9.88
N THR A 146 -6.95 7.07 -11.16
CA THR A 146 -7.72 5.89 -11.57
C THR A 146 -6.96 4.62 -11.19
N GLY A 147 -5.64 4.59 -11.38
CA GLY A 147 -4.78 3.47 -10.99
C GLY A 147 -4.79 3.20 -9.49
N ALA A 148 -4.76 4.25 -8.67
CA ALA A 148 -4.84 4.15 -7.21
C ALA A 148 -6.22 3.65 -6.76
N VAL A 149 -7.30 4.20 -7.31
CA VAL A 149 -8.66 3.75 -7.04
C VAL A 149 -8.83 2.28 -7.43
N LEU A 150 -8.42 1.89 -8.64
CA LEU A 150 -8.51 0.51 -9.10
C LEU A 150 -7.67 -0.44 -8.23
N SER A 151 -6.47 -0.04 -7.84
CA SER A 151 -5.60 -0.86 -6.97
C SER A 151 -6.19 -0.99 -5.55
N PHE A 152 -6.77 0.08 -5.02
CA PHE A 152 -7.47 0.08 -3.75
C PHE A 152 -8.70 -0.83 -3.79
N PHE A 153 -9.53 -0.72 -4.83
CA PHE A 153 -10.65 -1.64 -5.05
C PHE A 153 -10.17 -3.08 -5.23
N PHE A 154 -9.10 -3.32 -5.98
CA PHE A 154 -8.57 -4.67 -6.16
C PHE A 154 -8.10 -5.30 -4.84
N ALA A 155 -7.52 -4.49 -3.95
CA ALA A 155 -7.12 -4.91 -2.61
C ALA A 155 -8.32 -5.11 -1.65
N THR A 156 -9.37 -4.29 -1.77
CA THR A 156 -10.52 -4.30 -0.85
C THR A 156 -11.69 -5.16 -1.29
N THR A 157 -11.77 -5.52 -2.58
CA THR A 157 -12.85 -6.37 -3.08
C THR A 157 -12.63 -7.80 -2.60
N THR A 158 -13.60 -8.30 -1.83
CA THR A 158 -13.63 -9.65 -1.30
C THR A 158 -13.48 -10.67 -2.44
N SER A 159 -12.51 -11.58 -2.36
CA SER A 159 -12.47 -12.72 -3.28
C SER A 159 -13.64 -13.62 -2.98
N ASN A 160 -14.76 -13.42 -3.67
CA ASN A 160 -15.74 -14.47 -3.76
C ASN A 160 -15.05 -15.63 -4.50
N LYS A 161 -14.80 -16.74 -3.79
CA LYS A 161 -14.11 -17.98 -4.21
C LYS A 161 -12.60 -17.99 -3.93
N LEU A 162 -12.22 -18.82 -2.94
CA LEU A 162 -11.71 -20.18 -3.17
C LEU A 162 -12.15 -21.04 -1.98
N LYS A 163 -13.33 -21.68 -2.11
CA LYS A 163 -13.66 -22.86 -1.30
C LYS A 163 -12.59 -23.91 -1.63
N ILE A 164 -11.62 -24.09 -0.73
CA ILE A 164 -10.84 -25.33 -0.73
C ILE A 164 -11.86 -26.43 -0.37
N PRO A 165 -12.07 -27.46 -1.21
CA PRO A 165 -12.91 -28.57 -0.83
C PRO A 165 -12.33 -29.19 0.45
N LYS A 166 -13.15 -29.27 1.50
CA LYS A 166 -12.91 -30.16 2.64
C LYS A 166 -12.75 -31.56 2.07
N ASN A 167 -11.53 -32.04 1.94
CA ASN A 167 -11.27 -33.47 1.97
C ASN A 167 -9.86 -33.75 2.46
N SER A 168 -9.73 -33.96 3.76
CA SER A 168 -8.83 -34.97 4.33
C SER A 168 -9.11 -35.09 5.82
N GLN A 169 -9.46 -36.33 6.20
CA GLN A 169 -9.62 -36.91 7.53
C GLN A 169 -11.06 -36.89 8.09
#